data_AF-A0A1I4F211-F1
#
_entry.id   AF-A0A1I4F211-F1
#
_cell.length_a   1.000
_cell.length_b   1.000
_cell.length_c   1.000
_cell.angle_alpha   90.00
_cell.angle_beta   90.00
_cell.angle_gamma   90.00
#
_symmetry.space_group_name_H-M   'P 1'
#
loop_
_entity.id
_entity.type
_entity.pdbx_description
1 polymer ?
#
loop_
_entity_poly.entity_id
_entity_poly.type
_entity_poly.pdbx_seq_one_letter_code
_entity_poly.pdbx_strand_id
1 'polypeptide(L)'
;MLNARRGAAGATVLLLAQGIQAQAAGFIEDSQGSLTLRNFYFDRDYKGETNISARREWAQGFILNLKSGFTEGPVGFGLDLQGMLGVQLDSSRERAGTGLLPVDRSSGKAEDEYSELGITGKVRYSKSELNVGTVMPRLPILISSPARLLWQTFRGSHLRSQDIPGLSFQGGYLTRMNQRDSTDYQKITIAAPNGRFDGTAESDR
;
A
#
# COMPACT_ATOMS: atom_id res chain seq x y z
N MET A 1 28.09 -15.08 36.90
CA MET A 1 27.17 -16.08 37.48
C MET A 1 25.80 -15.46 37.60
N LEU A 2 24.85 -15.87 36.74
CA LEU A 2 23.42 -16.12 37.00
C LEU A 2 22.68 -16.19 35.65
N ASN A 3 22.48 -17.44 35.23
CA ASN A 3 21.52 -17.84 34.20
C ASN A 3 20.10 -17.77 34.78
N ALA A 4 19.13 -17.27 34.01
CA ALA A 4 17.75 -17.76 34.01
C ALA A 4 17.02 -17.14 32.79
N ARG A 5 16.86 -17.90 31.70
CA ARG A 5 15.72 -18.76 31.35
C ARG A 5 14.69 -18.03 30.46
N ARG A 6 14.62 -18.54 29.23
CA ARG A 6 13.64 -18.27 28.18
C ARG A 6 12.22 -18.51 28.70
N GLY A 7 11.30 -17.63 28.31
CA GLY A 7 9.86 -17.86 28.38
C GLY A 7 9.19 -17.23 27.16
N ALA A 8 9.09 -17.99 26.08
CA ALA A 8 8.27 -17.62 24.93
C ALA A 8 6.80 -17.92 25.29
N ALA A 9 6.01 -16.88 25.54
CA ALA A 9 4.56 -17.01 25.67
C ALA A 9 3.95 -16.96 24.26
N GLY A 10 3.69 -18.14 23.68
CA GLY A 10 2.85 -18.27 22.49
C GLY A 10 1.39 -18.03 22.86
N ALA A 11 0.82 -16.92 22.40
CA ALA A 11 -0.61 -16.66 22.49
C ALA A 11 -1.30 -17.36 21.31
N THR A 12 -1.78 -18.58 21.52
CA THR A 12 -2.67 -19.26 20.57
C THR A 12 -4.07 -18.65 20.70
N VAL A 13 -4.46 -17.80 19.75
CA VAL A 13 -5.85 -17.37 19.61
C VAL A 13 -6.62 -18.48 18.89
N LEU A 14 -7.40 -19.24 19.65
CA LEU A 14 -8.34 -20.22 19.12
C LEU A 14 -9.62 -19.46 18.68
N LEU A 15 -9.71 -19.14 17.39
CA LEU A 15 -10.94 -18.59 16.80
C LEU A 15 -11.94 -19.73 16.58
N LEU A 16 -12.95 -19.79 17.44
CA LEU A 16 -14.14 -20.63 17.28
C LEU A 16 -14.96 -20.10 16.09
N ALA A 17 -14.73 -20.66 14.90
CA ALA A 17 -15.56 -20.43 13.72
C ALA A 17 -16.90 -21.19 13.86
N GLN A 18 -17.88 -20.60 14.54
CA GLN A 18 -19.25 -21.11 14.51
C GLN A 18 -20.00 -20.53 13.30
N GLY A 19 -20.09 -21.37 12.26
CA GLY A 19 -21.24 -21.54 11.37
C GLY A 19 -22.03 -20.30 10.93
N ILE A 20 -21.45 -19.53 10.02
CA ILE A 20 -22.24 -18.89 8.97
C ILE A 20 -21.87 -19.61 7.68
N GLN A 21 -22.54 -20.73 7.39
CA GLN A 21 -22.57 -21.26 6.02
C GLN A 21 -23.50 -20.37 5.18
N ALA A 22 -23.16 -19.08 5.08
CA ALA A 22 -23.52 -18.36 3.87
C ALA A 22 -22.79 -19.12 2.77
N GLN A 23 -23.51 -19.58 1.75
CA GLN A 23 -22.90 -20.16 0.56
C GLN A 23 -21.87 -19.14 0.05
N ALA A 24 -20.59 -19.37 0.38
CA ALA A 24 -19.48 -18.54 -0.05
C ALA A 24 -19.12 -18.83 -1.52
N ALA A 25 -20.02 -19.51 -2.23
CA ALA A 25 -19.98 -19.74 -3.66
C ALA A 25 -19.66 -18.42 -4.37
N GLY A 26 -18.63 -18.45 -5.20
CA GLY A 26 -18.06 -17.28 -5.87
C GLY A 26 -17.08 -16.50 -5.00
N PHE A 27 -17.32 -16.31 -3.69
CA PHE A 27 -16.40 -15.56 -2.83
C PHE A 27 -15.04 -16.24 -2.71
N ILE A 28 -15.01 -17.54 -2.40
CA ILE A 28 -13.76 -18.31 -2.30
C ILE A 28 -13.35 -18.86 -3.67
N GLU A 29 -14.30 -19.36 -4.46
CA GLU A 29 -14.05 -20.03 -5.73
C GLU A 29 -13.46 -19.08 -6.78
N ASP A 30 -13.90 -17.81 -6.80
CA ASP A 30 -13.36 -16.79 -7.70
C ASP A 30 -12.22 -15.97 -7.05
N SER A 31 -11.68 -16.43 -5.91
CA SER A 31 -10.56 -15.76 -5.26
C SER A 31 -9.29 -15.84 -6.11
N GLN A 32 -8.53 -14.74 -6.14
CA GLN A 32 -7.26 -14.64 -6.84
C GLN A 32 -6.16 -14.18 -5.89
N GLY A 33 -5.00 -14.83 -5.98
CA GLY A 33 -3.81 -14.49 -5.23
C GLY A 33 -2.63 -14.21 -6.15
N SER A 34 -1.80 -13.24 -5.80
CA SER A 34 -0.50 -13.02 -6.46
C SER A 34 0.55 -12.59 -5.45
N LEU A 35 1.76 -13.10 -5.62
CA LEU A 35 2.95 -12.66 -4.90
C LEU A 35 3.96 -12.11 -5.91
N THR A 36 4.27 -10.82 -5.81
CA THR A 36 5.33 -10.20 -6.61
C THR A 36 6.60 -10.08 -5.77
N LEU A 37 7.68 -10.65 -6.28
CA LEU A 37 9.03 -10.42 -5.76
C LEU A 37 9.69 -9.32 -6.59
N ARG A 38 10.13 -8.23 -5.96
CA ARG A 38 10.75 -7.09 -6.63
C ARG A 38 12.13 -6.81 -6.07
N ASN A 39 13.16 -7.18 -6.80
CA ASN A 39 14.52 -6.77 -6.49
C ASN A 39 14.81 -5.41 -7.18
N PHE A 40 15.18 -4.38 -6.42
CA PHE A 40 15.27 -3.01 -6.92
C PHE A 40 16.56 -2.32 -6.46
N TYR A 41 17.48 -2.10 -7.40
CA TYR A 41 18.62 -1.19 -7.24
C TYR A 41 18.29 0.18 -7.83
N PHE A 42 18.50 1.26 -7.08
CA PHE A 42 18.28 2.63 -7.52
C PHE A 42 19.53 3.48 -7.26
N ASP A 43 20.01 4.17 -8.29
CA ASP A 43 21.11 5.12 -8.21
C ASP A 43 20.70 6.46 -8.84
N ARG A 44 20.82 7.53 -8.07
CA ARG A 44 20.76 8.91 -8.54
C ARG A 44 22.01 9.64 -8.11
N ASP A 45 22.87 9.90 -9.08
CA ASP A 45 24.10 10.67 -8.94
C ASP A 45 23.83 12.16 -9.19
N TYR A 46 24.13 13.02 -8.22
CA TYR A 46 23.89 14.46 -8.32
C TYR A 46 25.16 15.15 -8.85
N LYS A 47 24.99 16.10 -9.77
CA LYS A 47 26.08 16.87 -10.38
C LYS A 47 25.95 18.36 -10.02
N GLY A 48 27.08 19.05 -9.90
CA GLY A 48 27.15 20.46 -9.52
C GLY A 48 27.35 20.67 -8.02
N GLU A 49 27.10 21.88 -7.54
CA GLU A 49 27.18 22.23 -6.12
C GLU A 49 26.00 21.60 -5.35
N THR A 50 26.25 20.49 -4.68
CA THR A 50 25.26 19.76 -3.88
C THR A 50 25.91 19.25 -2.59
N ASN A 51 25.17 19.31 -1.48
CA ASN A 51 25.58 18.70 -0.21
C ASN A 51 25.33 17.18 -0.17
N ILE A 52 24.67 16.62 -1.19
CA ILE A 52 24.39 15.20 -1.36
C ILE A 52 25.01 14.77 -2.68
N SER A 53 26.03 13.91 -2.64
CA SER A 53 26.70 13.42 -3.84
C SER A 53 25.85 12.41 -4.62
N ALA A 54 25.19 11.48 -3.93
CA ALA A 54 24.33 10.49 -4.54
C ALA A 54 23.23 9.99 -3.59
N ARG A 55 22.16 9.43 -4.17
CA ARG A 55 21.16 8.61 -3.47
C ARG A 55 21.19 7.22 -4.10
N ARG A 56 21.61 6.20 -3.34
CA ARG A 56 21.91 4.85 -3.81
C ARG A 56 21.47 3.80 -2.82
N GLU A 57 20.50 2.97 -3.21
CA GLU A 57 19.94 1.92 -2.35
C GLU A 57 19.62 0.67 -3.17
N TRP A 58 19.74 -0.50 -2.54
CA TRP A 58 19.30 -1.79 -3.05
C TRP A 58 18.35 -2.43 -2.05
N ALA A 59 17.19 -2.87 -2.51
CA ALA A 59 16.19 -3.49 -1.65
C ALA A 59 15.44 -4.63 -2.35
N GLN A 60 14.87 -5.53 -1.54
CA GLN A 60 13.98 -6.59 -1.95
C GLN A 60 12.56 -6.32 -1.43
N GLY A 61 11.60 -6.33 -2.33
CA GLY A 61 10.18 -6.14 -2.05
C GLY A 61 9.39 -7.43 -2.23
N PHE A 62 8.37 -7.61 -1.39
CA PHE A 62 7.37 -8.67 -1.46
C PHE A 62 6.00 -8.02 -1.44
N ILE A 63 5.19 -8.23 -2.48
CA ILE A 63 3.86 -7.65 -2.60
C ILE A 63 2.87 -8.79 -2.80
N LEU A 64 2.12 -9.10 -1.75
CA LEU A 64 1.05 -10.08 -1.73
C LEU A 64 -0.28 -9.35 -1.99
N ASN A 65 -1.01 -9.76 -3.03
CA ASN A 65 -2.39 -9.33 -3.24
C ASN A 65 -3.30 -10.56 -3.21
N LEU A 66 -4.27 -10.56 -2.31
CA LEU A 66 -5.33 -11.54 -2.22
C LEU A 66 -6.64 -10.82 -2.47
N LYS A 67 -7.40 -11.29 -3.45
CA LYS A 67 -8.70 -10.71 -3.81
C LYS A 67 -9.74 -11.79 -3.74
N SER A 68 -10.76 -11.63 -2.91
CA SER A 68 -11.90 -12.54 -2.97
C SER A 68 -12.68 -12.34 -4.27
N GLY A 69 -13.50 -13.32 -4.63
CA GLY A 69 -14.64 -13.09 -5.49
C GLY A 69 -15.73 -12.28 -4.80
N PHE A 70 -16.96 -12.40 -5.29
CA PHE A 70 -18.13 -11.79 -4.64
C PHE A 70 -19.10 -12.88 -4.21
N THR A 71 -19.77 -12.70 -3.07
CA THR A 71 -20.88 -13.55 -2.66
C THR A 71 -21.99 -13.56 -3.72
N GLU A 72 -22.69 -14.68 -3.86
CA GLU A 72 -23.86 -14.80 -4.73
C GLU A 72 -25.00 -13.86 -4.30
N GLY A 73 -25.81 -13.47 -5.29
CA GLY A 73 -26.99 -12.62 -5.10
C GLY A 73 -26.95 -11.35 -5.94
N PRO A 74 -28.03 -10.54 -5.87
CA PRO A 74 -28.13 -9.29 -6.62
C PRO A 74 -27.09 -8.25 -6.17
N VAL A 75 -26.71 -8.28 -4.89
CA VAL A 75 -25.63 -7.47 -4.31
C VAL A 75 -24.56 -8.43 -3.82
N GLY A 76 -23.38 -8.38 -4.45
CA GLY A 76 -22.24 -9.19 -4.06
C GLY A 76 -21.30 -8.44 -3.13
N PHE A 77 -20.82 -9.12 -2.09
CA PHE A 77 -19.82 -8.59 -1.17
C PHE A 77 -18.47 -9.28 -1.36
N GLY A 78 -17.39 -8.53 -1.26
CA GLY A 78 -16.02 -9.03 -1.43
C GLY A 78 -15.06 -8.38 -0.43
N LEU A 79 -13.89 -8.98 -0.26
CA LEU A 79 -12.80 -8.50 0.57
C LEU A 79 -11.47 -8.71 -0.15
N ASP A 80 -10.69 -7.64 -0.24
CA ASP A 80 -9.32 -7.67 -0.73
C ASP A 80 -8.34 -7.41 0.42
N LEU A 81 -7.20 -8.09 0.38
CA LEU A 81 -6.07 -7.92 1.28
C LEU A 81 -4.79 -7.69 0.46
N GLN A 82 -4.01 -6.69 0.87
CA GLN A 82 -2.70 -6.40 0.31
C GLN A 82 -1.66 -6.38 1.43
N GLY A 83 -0.69 -7.28 1.36
CA GLY A 83 0.49 -7.26 2.22
C GLY A 83 1.69 -6.77 1.43
N MET A 84 2.47 -5.86 2.00
CA MET A 84 3.72 -5.40 1.39
C MET A 84 4.84 -5.44 2.42
N LEU A 85 6.03 -5.89 2.00
CA LEU A 85 7.24 -5.94 2.82
C LEU A 85 8.43 -5.48 1.97
N GLY A 86 9.21 -4.56 2.49
CA GLY A 86 10.50 -4.15 1.92
C GLY A 86 11.64 -4.51 2.88
N VAL A 87 12.72 -5.04 2.33
CA VAL A 87 13.92 -5.42 3.08
C VAL A 87 15.14 -4.77 2.43
N GLN A 88 15.95 -4.09 3.23
CA GLN A 88 17.20 -3.50 2.80
C GLN A 88 18.21 -4.59 2.43
N LEU A 89 18.84 -4.44 1.26
CA LEU A 89 20.02 -5.21 0.87
C LEU A 89 21.29 -4.36 0.97
N ASP A 90 21.21 -3.09 0.59
CA ASP A 90 22.32 -2.14 0.69
C ASP A 90 21.81 -0.69 0.83
N SER A 91 22.25 0.01 1.87
CA SER A 91 22.03 1.45 2.08
C SER A 91 23.07 1.98 3.07
N SER A 92 23.26 3.30 3.11
CA SER A 92 23.99 3.98 4.18
C SER A 92 23.46 5.40 4.36
N ARG A 93 23.75 6.02 5.51
CA ARG A 93 23.23 7.36 5.87
C ARG A 93 23.52 8.42 4.80
N GLU A 94 24.67 8.33 4.16
CA GLU A 94 25.15 9.30 3.16
C GLU A 94 24.39 9.24 1.84
N ARG A 95 23.68 8.13 1.57
CA ARG A 95 23.08 7.79 0.27
C ARG A 95 21.66 7.21 0.36
N ALA A 96 21.08 7.11 1.55
CA ALA A 96 19.69 6.72 1.79
C ALA A 96 18.69 7.70 1.18
N GLY A 97 17.40 7.41 1.09
CA GLY A 97 16.39 8.39 0.65
C GLY A 97 16.15 8.42 -0.86
N THR A 98 16.30 7.26 -1.51
CA THR A 98 15.85 7.04 -2.89
C THR A 98 14.33 6.91 -2.98
N GLY A 99 13.67 6.62 -1.85
CA GLY A 99 12.26 6.24 -1.74
C GLY A 99 12.02 4.74 -1.92
N LEU A 100 13.06 3.90 -1.84
CA LEU A 100 12.92 2.45 -1.73
C LEU A 100 12.67 1.99 -0.28
N LEU A 101 13.20 2.73 0.70
CA LEU A 101 13.15 2.42 2.12
C LEU A 101 12.73 3.69 2.89
N PRO A 102 11.95 3.57 3.98
CA PRO A 102 11.77 4.67 4.91
C PRO A 102 13.11 5.13 5.49
N VAL A 103 13.24 6.41 5.77
CA VAL A 103 14.44 7.00 6.38
C VAL A 103 14.06 7.62 7.71
N ASP A 104 14.71 7.16 8.78
CA ASP A 104 14.54 7.75 10.10
C ASP A 104 14.99 9.21 10.08
N ARG A 105 14.14 10.12 10.55
CA ARG A 105 14.42 11.57 10.49
C ARG A 105 15.51 12.01 11.46
N SER A 106 15.74 11.25 12.54
CA SER A 106 16.72 11.62 13.57
C SER A 106 18.14 11.20 13.19
N SER A 107 18.29 10.00 12.64
CA SER A 107 19.55 9.40 12.26
C SER A 107 19.84 9.50 10.76
N GLY A 108 18.83 9.70 9.90
CA GLY A 108 19.03 9.65 8.45
C GLY A 108 19.43 8.26 7.93
N LYS A 109 19.34 7.22 8.77
CA LYS A 109 19.53 5.83 8.35
C LYS A 109 18.25 5.34 7.67
N ALA A 110 18.41 4.57 6.59
CA ALA A 110 17.30 3.78 6.06
C ALA A 110 16.92 2.67 7.05
N GLU A 111 15.63 2.34 7.10
CA GLU A 111 15.13 1.21 7.88
C GLU A 111 15.59 -0.11 7.24
N ASP A 112 15.98 -1.07 8.08
CA ASP A 112 16.46 -2.37 7.61
C ASP A 112 15.32 -3.19 6.98
N GLU A 113 14.08 -3.00 7.46
CA GLU A 113 12.86 -3.56 6.87
C GLU A 113 11.63 -2.69 7.18
N TYR A 114 10.57 -2.80 6.38
CA TYR A 114 9.28 -2.15 6.65
C TYR A 114 8.12 -2.91 6.00
N SER A 115 6.94 -2.87 6.61
CA SER A 115 5.77 -3.61 6.11
C SER A 115 4.47 -2.84 6.23
N GLU A 116 3.55 -3.11 5.31
CA GLU A 116 2.22 -2.52 5.25
C GLU A 116 1.15 -3.60 5.04
N LEU A 117 -0.02 -3.37 5.63
CA LEU A 117 -1.21 -4.20 5.41
C LEU A 117 -2.40 -3.32 5.02
N GLY A 118 -2.91 -3.53 3.82
CA GLY A 118 -4.13 -2.92 3.29
C GLY A 118 -5.28 -3.92 3.29
N ILE A 119 -6.46 -3.45 3.70
CA ILE A 119 -7.72 -4.19 3.60
C ILE A 119 -8.75 -3.31 2.89
N THR A 120 -9.54 -3.92 2.02
CA THR A 120 -10.57 -3.24 1.23
C THR A 120 -11.83 -4.08 1.14
N GLY A 121 -12.94 -3.52 1.64
CA GLY A 121 -14.27 -4.08 1.41
C GLY A 121 -14.77 -3.70 0.03
N LYS A 122 -15.44 -4.64 -0.64
CA LYS A 122 -15.99 -4.47 -1.99
C LYS A 122 -17.48 -4.76 -1.99
N VAL A 123 -18.24 -3.95 -2.70
CA VAL A 123 -19.67 -4.19 -2.97
C VAL A 123 -19.90 -4.07 -4.47
N ARG A 124 -20.61 -5.03 -5.05
CA ARG A 124 -20.96 -5.05 -6.48
C ARG A 124 -22.46 -5.19 -6.66
N TYR A 125 -23.01 -4.36 -7.53
CA TYR A 125 -24.38 -4.47 -8.05
C TYR A 125 -24.34 -4.25 -9.56
N SER A 126 -24.83 -5.21 -10.35
CA SER A 126 -24.71 -5.17 -11.82
C SER A 126 -23.26 -4.97 -12.28
N LYS A 127 -22.96 -3.92 -13.06
CA LYS A 127 -21.61 -3.53 -13.52
C LYS A 127 -21.02 -2.37 -12.72
N SER A 128 -21.57 -2.12 -11.53
CA SER A 128 -21.10 -1.11 -10.58
C SER A 128 -20.40 -1.77 -9.40
N GLU A 129 -19.22 -1.27 -9.05
CA GLU A 129 -18.37 -1.77 -7.98
C GLU A 129 -17.89 -0.60 -7.10
N LEU A 130 -18.16 -0.69 -5.81
CA LEU A 130 -17.68 0.23 -4.78
C LEU A 130 -16.61 -0.47 -3.94
N ASN A 131 -15.45 0.15 -3.84
CA ASN A 131 -14.34 -0.26 -2.99
C ASN A 131 -14.17 0.73 -1.84
N VAL A 132 -14.04 0.25 -0.60
CA VAL A 132 -13.84 1.08 0.60
C VAL A 132 -12.71 0.50 1.44
N GLY A 133 -11.70 1.31 1.75
CA GLY A 133 -10.52 0.88 2.50
C GLY A 133 -9.24 1.34 1.80
N THR A 134 -8.32 0.41 1.56
CA THR A 134 -7.05 0.66 0.87
C THR A 134 -7.24 0.61 -0.64
N VAL A 135 -7.25 1.76 -1.30
CA VAL A 135 -7.47 1.87 -2.74
C VAL A 135 -6.20 2.30 -3.45
N MET A 136 -6.03 1.82 -4.69
CA MET A 136 -4.92 2.17 -5.57
C MET A 136 -5.46 2.75 -6.87
N PRO A 137 -5.80 4.05 -6.91
CA PRO A 137 -6.35 4.68 -8.09
C PRO A 137 -5.39 4.61 -9.28
N ARG A 138 -5.94 4.39 -10.47
CA ARG A 138 -5.25 4.56 -11.75
C ARG A 138 -6.14 5.38 -12.67
N LEU A 139 -6.25 6.66 -12.34
CA LEU A 139 -7.08 7.65 -13.00
C LEU A 139 -6.18 8.66 -13.72
N PRO A 140 -6.65 9.30 -14.81
CA PRO A 140 -5.89 10.35 -15.49
C PRO A 140 -5.48 11.51 -14.57
N ILE A 141 -6.25 11.76 -13.51
CA ILE A 141 -6.02 12.82 -12.52
C ILE A 141 -5.27 12.37 -11.27
N LEU A 142 -5.19 11.06 -11.02
CA LEU A 142 -4.57 10.51 -9.82
C LEU A 142 -4.10 9.07 -10.05
N ILE A 143 -2.81 8.84 -9.81
CA ILE A 143 -2.22 7.51 -9.88
C ILE A 143 -1.49 7.18 -8.58
N SER A 144 -1.79 6.02 -8.03
CA SER A 144 -0.94 5.36 -7.03
C SER A 144 0.40 5.04 -7.66
N SER A 145 1.46 5.75 -7.24
CA SER A 145 2.79 5.60 -7.83
C SER A 145 3.36 4.20 -7.62
N PRO A 146 3.69 3.45 -8.69
CA PRO A 146 4.38 2.17 -8.61
C PRO A 146 5.91 2.31 -8.74
N ALA A 147 6.44 3.54 -8.74
CA ALA A 147 7.76 3.89 -9.27
C ALA A 147 8.96 3.53 -8.38
N ARG A 148 8.76 2.78 -7.29
CA ARG A 148 9.79 2.37 -6.31
C ARG A 148 9.59 0.92 -5.88
N LEU A 149 10.03 0.56 -4.67
CA LEU A 149 9.96 -0.80 -4.16
C LEU A 149 8.51 -1.25 -3.96
N LEU A 150 7.78 -0.55 -3.09
CA LEU A 150 6.38 -0.81 -2.78
C LEU A 150 5.47 0.22 -3.46
N TRP A 151 4.17 -0.04 -3.44
CA TRP A 151 3.17 0.80 -4.09
C TRP A 151 2.73 1.90 -3.13
N GLN A 152 2.50 3.11 -3.65
CA GLN A 152 1.76 4.12 -2.91
C GLN A 152 0.28 3.72 -2.82
N THR A 153 -0.32 3.87 -1.64
CA THR A 153 -1.73 3.53 -1.42
C THR A 153 -2.52 4.74 -0.89
N PHE A 154 -3.83 4.70 -1.06
CA PHE A 154 -4.75 5.71 -0.51
C PHE A 154 -5.80 5.03 0.36
N ARG A 155 -6.30 5.77 1.35
CA ARG A 155 -7.47 5.36 2.13
C ARG A 155 -8.69 6.15 1.71
N GLY A 156 -9.79 5.46 1.43
CA GLY A 156 -11.03 6.10 1.02
C GLY A 156 -12.01 5.17 0.32
N SER A 157 -12.89 5.75 -0.49
CA SER A 157 -13.86 5.05 -1.32
C SER A 157 -13.64 5.34 -2.79
N HIS A 158 -13.87 4.32 -3.63
CA HIS A 158 -13.80 4.43 -5.08
C HIS A 158 -14.91 3.60 -5.72
N LEU A 159 -15.79 4.27 -6.46
CA LEU A 159 -16.88 3.71 -7.23
C LEU A 159 -16.50 3.70 -8.71
N ARG A 160 -16.72 2.56 -9.37
CA ARG A 160 -16.65 2.42 -10.82
C ARG A 160 -17.96 1.82 -11.33
N SER A 161 -18.54 2.40 -12.39
CA SER A 161 -19.76 1.92 -13.01
C SER A 161 -19.65 1.86 -14.54
N GLN A 162 -20.19 0.78 -15.11
CA GLN A 162 -20.32 0.57 -16.56
C GLN A 162 -21.74 0.10 -16.93
N ASP A 163 -22.75 0.53 -16.15
CA ASP A 163 -24.14 0.12 -16.40
C ASP A 163 -24.74 0.77 -17.66
N ILE A 164 -24.21 1.92 -18.09
CA ILE A 164 -24.62 2.59 -19.33
C ILE A 164 -23.69 2.15 -20.48
N PRO A 165 -24.21 1.54 -21.56
CA PRO A 165 -23.38 1.13 -22.69
C PRO A 165 -22.56 2.29 -23.27
N GLY A 166 -21.25 2.08 -23.45
CA GLY A 166 -20.33 3.07 -23.98
C GLY A 166 -19.84 4.12 -22.97
N LEU A 167 -20.30 4.09 -21.71
CA LEU A 167 -19.89 5.03 -20.66
C LEU A 167 -19.25 4.30 -19.49
N SER A 168 -18.04 4.74 -19.10
CA SER A 168 -17.37 4.30 -17.87
C SER A 168 -17.31 5.47 -16.89
N PHE A 169 -18.09 5.39 -15.82
CA PHE A 169 -18.08 6.38 -14.76
C PHE A 169 -17.18 5.94 -13.60
N GLN A 170 -16.38 6.86 -13.07
CA GLN A 170 -15.56 6.66 -11.88
C GLN A 170 -15.70 7.87 -10.95
N GLY A 171 -15.87 7.62 -9.66
CA GLY A 171 -15.95 8.65 -8.64
C GLY A 171 -15.43 8.12 -7.31
N GLY A 172 -14.98 8.99 -6.43
CA GLY A 172 -14.41 8.55 -5.16
C GLY A 172 -14.10 9.69 -4.22
N TYR A 173 -13.81 9.33 -2.96
CA TYR A 173 -13.40 10.25 -1.92
C TYR A 173 -12.24 9.64 -1.14
N LEU A 174 -11.09 10.31 -1.17
CA LEU A 174 -9.85 9.85 -0.55
C LEU A 174 -9.47 10.80 0.58
N THR A 175 -9.07 10.24 1.72
CA THR A 175 -8.78 11.02 2.94
C THR A 175 -7.31 10.98 3.33
N ARG A 176 -6.64 9.86 3.10
CA ARG A 176 -5.23 9.68 3.48
C ARG A 176 -4.45 9.07 2.33
N MET A 177 -3.15 9.31 2.31
CA MET A 177 -2.20 8.57 1.49
C MET A 177 -1.16 7.88 2.37
N ASN A 178 -0.72 6.70 1.98
CA ASN A 178 0.54 6.15 2.45
C ASN A 178 1.55 6.20 1.29
N GLN A 179 2.69 6.84 1.54
CA GLN A 179 3.76 6.94 0.56
C GLN A 179 4.47 5.58 0.42
N ARG A 180 5.09 5.37 -0.75
CA ARG A 180 5.81 4.14 -1.11
C ARG A 180 6.98 3.75 -0.19
N ASP A 181 7.46 4.70 0.60
CA ASP A 181 8.57 4.62 1.56
C ASP A 181 8.11 4.99 2.98
N SER A 182 6.88 4.61 3.35
CA SER A 182 6.26 4.90 4.64
C SER A 182 5.34 3.76 5.08
N THR A 183 5.12 3.62 6.38
CA THR A 183 4.15 2.67 6.96
C THR A 183 2.86 3.34 7.43
N ASP A 184 2.78 4.67 7.34
CA ASP A 184 1.73 5.46 7.97
C ASP A 184 0.84 6.18 6.96
N TYR A 185 -0.47 6.10 7.18
CA TYR A 185 -1.44 6.90 6.45
C TYR A 185 -1.44 8.34 6.94
N GLN A 186 -1.06 9.26 6.07
CA GLN A 186 -0.93 10.69 6.32
C GLN A 186 -1.97 11.49 5.53
N LYS A 187 -2.18 12.75 5.91
CA LYS A 187 -2.97 13.70 5.12
C LYS A 187 -2.44 13.79 3.70
N ILE A 188 -3.34 14.06 2.76
CA ILE A 188 -2.94 14.26 1.37
C ILE A 188 -2.28 15.62 1.26
N THR A 189 -1.00 15.65 0.89
CA THR A 189 -0.20 16.86 0.66
C THR A 189 0.01 17.12 -0.82
N ILE A 190 0.35 18.37 -1.15
CA ILE A 190 0.83 18.73 -2.48
C ILE A 190 2.36 18.71 -2.52
N ALA A 191 2.92 18.09 -3.55
CA ALA A 191 4.35 18.22 -3.82
C ALA A 191 4.64 19.65 -4.30
N ALA A 192 5.64 20.30 -3.70
CA ALA A 192 6.07 21.65 -4.05
C ALA A 192 7.47 21.67 -4.68
N PRO A 193 7.73 20.97 -5.80
CA PRO A 193 9.02 21.03 -6.45
C PRO A 193 9.32 22.47 -6.86
N ASN A 194 10.53 22.94 -6.54
CA ASN A 194 11.00 24.30 -6.80
C ASN A 194 10.13 25.41 -6.18
N GLY A 195 9.35 25.11 -5.13
CA GLY A 195 8.49 26.09 -4.46
C GLY A 195 7.30 26.57 -5.29
N ARG A 196 6.91 25.85 -6.36
CA ARG A 196 5.80 26.23 -7.24
C ARG A 196 4.42 26.22 -6.55
N PHE A 197 4.27 25.42 -5.50
CA PHE A 197 3.03 25.24 -4.75
C PHE A 197 3.31 25.43 -3.26
N ASP A 198 2.26 25.69 -2.48
CA ASP A 198 2.36 25.72 -1.02
C ASP A 198 2.64 24.30 -0.49
N GLY A 199 3.90 24.05 -0.11
CA GLY A 199 4.34 22.75 0.41
C GLY A 199 3.76 22.38 1.78
N THR A 200 3.05 23.31 2.42
CA THR A 200 2.34 23.07 3.69
C THR A 200 0.87 22.71 3.50
N ALA A 201 0.36 22.80 2.27
CA ALA A 201 -1.03 22.48 1.98
C ALA A 201 -1.31 20.99 2.20
N GLU A 202 -2.34 20.73 2.99
CA GLU A 202 -2.80 19.40 3.39
C GLU A 202 -4.31 19.28 3.23
N SER A 203 -4.80 18.04 3.06
CA SER A 203 -6.24 17.76 3.15
C SER A 203 -6.78 18.07 4.56
N ASP A 204 -8.05 18.51 4.60
CA ASP A 204 -8.78 18.70 5.86
C ASP A 204 -8.88 17.40 6.66
N ARG A 205 -9.08 16.31 5.93
CA ARG A 205 -9.38 14.97 6.46
C ARG A 205 -8.20 14.07 6.43
#